data_AF-A0A2I4BED6-F1
#
_entry.id   AF-A0A2I4BED6-F1
#
_cell.length_a   1.000
_cell.length_b   1.000
_cell.length_c   1.000
_cell.angle_alpha   90.00
_cell.angle_beta   90.00
_cell.angle_gamma   90.00
#
_symmetry.space_group_name_H-M   'P 1'
#
loop_
_entity.id
_entity.type
_entity.pdbx_description
1 polymer ?
#
loop_
_entity_poly.entity_id
_entity_poly.type
_entity_poly.pdbx_seq_one_letter_code
_entity_poly.pdbx_strand_id
1 'polypeptide(L)'
;MRFSFWTLLHFSVNMYKPHFNFLPGTTQLRLQASSEAAAAAQQAREGGSREKLGIGTPQKVEAAARGRVRALGGDPTDRRCVLSQMEVQFGLYRGKTFWWLLTHDPRYTVGVLASHEAEREGGDSSSSPLMLHKDALLEYARLFEEVTSALADKRSRDTESEGERLVGFGEYSSLTYKELYKSSDPQTSSYRRWVRDAPVKNPGTLSAVPPQHILLQ
;
A
#
# COMPACT_ATOMS: atom_id res chain seq x y z
N MET A 1 15.12 3.27 45.97
CA MET A 1 14.47 2.37 45.00
C MET A 1 15.45 2.09 43.87
N ARG A 2 15.99 0.87 43.79
CA ARG A 2 16.91 0.47 42.72
C ARG A 2 16.07 -0.01 41.54
N PHE A 3 15.95 0.82 40.51
CA PHE A 3 15.44 0.36 39.22
C PHE A 3 16.48 -0.57 38.62
N SER A 4 16.13 -1.85 38.45
CA SER A 4 17.01 -2.83 37.84
C SER A 4 17.28 -2.45 36.39
N PHE A 5 18.56 -2.42 36.03
CA PHE A 5 19.09 -2.09 34.68
C PHE A 5 18.50 -2.98 33.57
N TRP A 6 17.93 -4.13 33.94
CA TRP A 6 17.27 -5.07 33.04
C TRP A 6 15.89 -4.63 32.52
N THR A 7 15.17 -3.74 33.23
CA THR A 7 13.82 -3.29 32.80
C THR A 7 13.88 -2.22 31.71
N LEU A 8 15.02 -1.53 31.56
CA LEU A 8 15.23 -0.49 30.54
C LEU A 8 15.73 -1.08 29.19
N LEU A 9 16.35 -2.26 29.20
CA LEU A 9 16.86 -2.90 27.99
C LEU A 9 15.77 -3.60 27.17
N HIS A 10 14.70 -4.10 27.78
CA HIS A 10 13.56 -4.67 27.03
C HIS A 10 12.61 -3.62 26.42
N PHE A 11 12.61 -2.39 26.93
CA PHE A 11 11.81 -1.30 26.36
C PHE A 11 12.41 -0.70 25.08
N SER A 12 13.71 -0.96 24.81
CA SER A 12 14.42 -0.39 23.65
C SER A 12 14.30 -1.22 22.37
N VAL A 13 13.96 -2.51 22.46
CA VAL A 13 14.14 -3.45 21.33
C VAL A 13 12.94 -3.51 20.34
N ASN A 14 11.74 -3.02 20.71
CA ASN A 14 10.53 -3.22 19.89
C ASN A 14 9.77 -1.95 19.45
N MET A 15 10.30 -0.75 19.72
CA MET A 15 9.56 0.50 19.45
C MET A 15 9.23 0.75 17.97
N TYR A 16 9.97 0.13 17.05
CA TYR A 16 9.79 0.28 15.61
C TYR A 16 9.01 -0.86 14.96
N LYS A 17 8.73 -1.98 15.66
CA LYS A 17 7.95 -3.09 15.09
C LYS A 17 6.46 -2.86 15.37
N PRO A 18 5.57 -2.87 14.35
CA PRO A 18 4.13 -2.80 14.56
C PRO A 18 3.63 -3.98 15.40
N HIS A 19 2.56 -3.76 16.17
CA HIS A 19 1.90 -4.85 16.89
C HIS A 19 0.89 -5.54 15.98
N PHE A 20 1.28 -6.69 15.43
CA PHE A 20 0.43 -7.47 14.54
C PHE A 20 -0.52 -8.39 15.31
N ASN A 21 -1.75 -8.46 14.81
CA ASN A 21 -2.74 -9.44 15.24
C ASN A 21 -2.85 -10.52 14.16
N PHE A 22 -2.91 -11.79 14.57
CA PHE A 22 -2.93 -12.93 13.66
C PHE A 22 -4.30 -13.62 13.65
N LEU A 23 -4.62 -14.34 12.58
CA LEU A 23 -5.77 -15.24 12.58
C LEU A 23 -5.50 -16.43 13.53
N PRO A 24 -6.51 -16.90 14.29
CA PRO A 24 -6.31 -17.93 15.31
C PRO A 24 -5.68 -19.20 14.73
N GLY A 25 -4.60 -19.68 15.35
CA GLY A 25 -3.90 -20.90 14.91
C GLY A 25 -3.07 -20.75 13.64
N THR A 26 -2.79 -19.52 13.18
CA THR A 26 -2.01 -19.27 11.97
C THR A 26 -0.97 -18.17 12.18
N THR A 27 -0.04 -18.02 11.22
CA THR A 27 0.87 -16.87 11.09
C THR A 27 0.32 -15.77 10.16
N GLN A 28 -0.93 -15.90 9.69
CA GLN A 28 -1.51 -14.94 8.77
C GLN A 28 -1.98 -13.69 9.51
N LEU A 29 -1.61 -12.53 8.96
CA LEU A 29 -2.00 -11.23 9.49
C LEU A 29 -3.53 -11.05 9.39
N ARG A 30 -4.17 -10.70 10.51
CA ARG A 30 -5.58 -10.33 10.53
C ARG A 30 -5.74 -8.94 9.90
N LEU A 31 -6.26 -8.90 8.68
CA LEU A 31 -6.56 -7.66 7.95
C LEU A 31 -7.86 -7.03 8.44
N GLN A 32 -7.83 -6.46 9.65
CA GLN A 32 -8.96 -5.75 10.23
C GLN A 32 -8.50 -4.45 10.90
N ALA A 33 -9.32 -3.40 10.76
CA ALA A 33 -9.10 -2.16 11.48
C ALA A 33 -9.42 -2.36 12.98
N SER A 34 -8.58 -1.78 13.84
CA SER A 34 -8.84 -1.68 15.27
C SER A 34 -9.96 -0.66 15.57
N SER A 35 -10.52 -0.71 16.78
CA SER A 35 -11.47 0.32 17.25
C SER A 35 -10.85 1.73 17.22
N GLU A 36 -9.56 1.83 17.53
CA GLU A 36 -8.81 3.09 17.45
C GLU A 36 -8.71 3.61 16.02
N ALA A 37 -8.44 2.72 15.05
CA ALA A 37 -8.46 3.08 13.63
C ALA A 37 -9.85 3.53 13.17
N ALA A 38 -10.91 2.82 13.58
CA ALA A 38 -12.27 3.21 13.26
C ALA A 38 -12.62 4.60 13.82
N ALA A 39 -12.24 4.89 15.06
CA ALA A 39 -12.44 6.21 15.66
C ALA A 39 -11.64 7.30 14.93
N ALA A 40 -10.38 7.05 14.60
CA ALA A 40 -9.55 7.99 13.84
C ALA A 40 -10.12 8.25 12.43
N ALA A 41 -10.62 7.22 11.75
CA ALA A 41 -11.26 7.34 10.45
C ALA A 41 -12.55 8.18 10.52
N GLN A 42 -13.33 8.01 11.59
CA GLN A 42 -14.54 8.80 11.80
C GLN A 42 -14.22 10.27 12.07
N GLN A 43 -13.25 10.54 12.95
CA GLN A 43 -12.75 11.89 13.20
C GLN A 43 -12.22 12.57 11.93
N ALA A 44 -11.54 11.83 11.05
CA ALA A 44 -11.03 12.38 9.79
C ALA A 44 -12.17 12.78 8.83
N ARG A 45 -13.29 12.05 8.84
CA ARG A 45 -14.47 12.34 8.01
C ARG A 45 -15.28 13.53 8.55
N GLU A 46 -15.37 13.66 9.87
CA GLU A 46 -16.09 14.75 10.55
C GLU A 46 -15.27 16.04 10.59
N GLY A 47 -13.93 15.92 10.73
CA GLY A 47 -12.97 17.01 10.79
C GLY A 47 -12.63 17.60 9.42
N GLY A 48 -13.63 18.08 8.69
CA GLY A 48 -13.45 18.74 7.39
C GLY A 48 -12.49 19.91 7.50
N SER A 49 -11.24 19.74 7.02
CA SER A 49 -10.23 20.79 6.69
C SER A 49 -8.77 20.31 6.78
N ARG A 50 -8.45 19.08 7.22
CA ARG A 50 -7.06 18.58 7.20
C ARG A 50 -6.51 18.37 5.78
N GLU A 51 -7.39 18.23 4.79
CA GLU A 51 -7.06 18.15 3.36
C GLU A 51 -6.49 19.46 2.79
N LYS A 52 -6.69 20.61 3.46
CA LYS A 52 -6.15 21.90 3.00
C LYS A 52 -4.65 22.09 3.25
N LEU A 53 -4.00 21.22 4.04
CA LEU A 53 -2.54 21.23 4.16
C LEU A 53 -1.92 20.39 3.03
N GLY A 54 -1.16 21.05 2.16
CA GLY A 54 -0.39 20.40 1.09
C GLY A 54 0.51 19.25 1.61
N ILE A 55 0.87 18.32 0.73
CA ILE A 55 1.76 17.19 1.05
C ILE A 55 3.14 17.74 1.45
N GLY A 56 3.63 17.38 2.64
CA GLY A 56 4.97 17.77 3.08
C GLY A 56 6.04 17.19 2.16
N THR A 57 7.20 17.84 2.06
CA THR A 57 8.33 17.26 1.32
C THR A 57 8.87 16.04 2.09
N PRO A 58 9.37 14.99 1.41
CA PRO A 58 9.93 13.80 2.07
C PRO A 58 11.02 14.15 3.09
N GLN A 59 11.88 15.13 2.79
CA GLN A 59 12.95 15.59 3.67
C GLN A 59 12.40 16.20 4.97
N LYS A 60 11.33 17.00 4.89
CA LYS A 60 10.69 17.61 6.07
C LYS A 60 10.05 16.54 6.95
N VAL A 61 9.34 15.59 6.34
CA VAL A 61 8.67 14.50 7.07
C VAL A 61 9.69 13.58 7.73
N GLU A 62 10.79 13.26 7.04
CA GLU A 62 11.88 12.48 7.60
C GLU A 62 12.61 13.20 8.74
N ALA A 63 12.89 14.50 8.60
CA ALA A 63 13.50 15.29 9.67
C ALA A 63 12.62 15.31 10.94
N ALA A 64 11.30 15.48 10.78
CA ALA A 64 10.35 15.39 11.88
C ALA A 64 10.32 13.99 12.51
N ALA A 65 10.39 12.94 11.69
CA ALA A 65 10.47 11.55 12.16
C ALA A 65 11.74 11.31 12.99
N ARG A 66 12.91 11.78 12.52
CA ARG A 66 14.18 11.72 13.28
C ARG A 66 14.06 12.46 14.62
N GLY A 67 13.36 13.60 14.65
CA GLY A 67 13.03 14.31 15.89
C GLY A 67 12.22 13.46 16.87
N ARG A 68 11.16 12.79 16.38
CA ARG A 68 10.35 11.86 17.18
C ARG A 68 11.16 10.68 17.70
N VAL A 69 11.99 10.07 16.85
CA VAL A 69 12.87 8.95 17.25
C VAL A 69 13.78 9.35 18.41
N ARG A 70 14.43 10.52 18.32
CA ARG A 70 15.26 11.04 19.44
C ARG A 70 14.45 11.27 20.71
N ALA A 71 13.27 11.88 20.60
CA ALA A 71 12.41 12.15 21.75
C ALA A 71 11.94 10.88 22.45
N LEU A 72 11.81 9.78 21.72
CA LEU A 72 11.46 8.46 22.24
C LEU A 72 12.68 7.64 22.71
N GLY A 73 13.90 8.21 22.66
CA GLY A 73 15.13 7.52 23.07
C GLY A 73 15.66 6.48 22.06
N GLY A 74 15.16 6.49 20.82
CA GLY A 74 15.64 5.62 19.74
C GLY A 74 16.81 6.23 18.96
N ASP A 75 17.40 5.42 18.08
CA ASP A 75 18.49 5.84 17.19
C ASP A 75 17.95 6.52 15.91
N PRO A 76 18.14 7.84 15.74
CA PRO A 76 17.68 8.55 14.55
C PRO A 76 18.49 8.22 13.29
N THR A 77 19.56 7.43 13.38
CA THR A 77 20.32 6.92 12.24
C THR A 77 19.83 5.56 11.74
N ASP A 78 19.11 4.80 12.58
CA ASP A 78 18.43 3.57 12.17
C ASP A 78 17.24 3.90 11.26
N ARG A 79 17.37 3.53 9.99
CA ARG A 79 16.35 3.76 8.96
C ARG A 79 14.99 3.18 9.36
N ARG A 80 14.95 2.02 10.02
CA ARG A 80 13.72 1.36 10.45
C ARG A 80 12.99 2.18 11.52
N CYS A 81 13.73 2.71 12.49
CA CYS A 81 13.20 3.62 13.51
C CYS A 81 12.63 4.88 12.85
N VAL A 82 13.38 5.50 11.93
CA VAL A 82 12.94 6.71 11.22
C VAL A 82 11.68 6.45 10.40
N LEU A 83 11.66 5.41 9.58
CA LEU A 83 10.50 5.00 8.79
C LEU A 83 9.26 4.76 9.66
N SER A 84 9.41 4.04 10.78
CA SER A 84 8.31 3.76 11.71
C SER A 84 7.63 5.05 12.22
N GLN A 85 8.42 6.11 12.37
CA GLN A 85 7.98 7.42 12.86
C GLN A 85 7.68 8.43 11.75
N MET A 86 7.82 8.08 10.46
CA MET A 86 7.37 8.95 9.37
C MET A 86 5.85 9.10 9.42
N GLU A 87 5.39 10.31 9.15
CA GLU A 87 3.97 10.65 9.19
C GLU A 87 3.32 10.38 7.83
N VAL A 88 2.20 9.67 7.83
CA VAL A 88 1.34 9.48 6.66
C VAL A 88 0.89 10.84 6.14
N GLN A 89 1.24 11.15 4.89
CA GLN A 89 0.92 12.42 4.23
C GLN A 89 -0.32 12.34 3.30
N PHE A 90 -1.03 11.22 3.28
CA PHE A 90 -2.11 10.97 2.31
C PHE A 90 -3.25 10.17 2.92
N GLY A 91 -4.42 10.26 2.27
CA GLY A 91 -5.58 9.42 2.57
C GLY A 91 -6.13 9.58 3.99
N LEU A 92 -6.86 8.56 4.41
CA LEU A 92 -7.73 8.58 5.60
C LEU A 92 -6.97 8.80 6.91
N TYR A 93 -5.77 8.24 7.03
CA TYR A 93 -4.97 8.27 8.26
C TYR A 93 -3.84 9.31 8.21
N ARG A 94 -4.00 10.36 7.39
CA ARG A 94 -3.04 11.46 7.34
C ARG A 94 -2.78 12.04 8.75
N GLY A 95 -1.52 12.25 9.07
CA GLY A 95 -1.10 12.72 10.39
C GLY A 95 -0.75 11.62 11.40
N LYS A 96 -1.03 10.35 11.08
CA LYS A 96 -0.58 9.19 11.88
C LYS A 96 0.80 8.74 11.44
N THR A 97 1.52 8.00 12.27
CA THR A 97 2.83 7.42 11.87
C THR A 97 2.65 6.14 11.07
N PHE A 98 3.67 5.72 10.32
CA PHE A 98 3.66 4.43 9.62
C PHE A 98 3.52 3.26 10.59
N TRP A 99 4.20 3.31 11.75
CA TRP A 99 4.02 2.32 12.82
C TRP A 99 2.57 2.22 13.29
N TRP A 100 1.93 3.37 13.54
CA TRP A 100 0.54 3.41 13.96
C TRP A 100 -0.35 2.80 12.88
N LEU A 101 -0.13 3.18 11.62
CA LEU A 101 -0.94 2.70 10.51
C LEU A 101 -0.88 1.16 10.36
N LEU A 102 0.31 0.57 10.38
CA LEU A 102 0.48 -0.88 10.27
C LEU A 102 -0.07 -1.65 11.48
N THR A 103 -0.02 -1.04 12.67
CA THR A 103 -0.55 -1.64 13.91
C THR A 103 -2.07 -1.62 13.94
N HIS A 104 -2.68 -0.52 13.49
CA HIS A 104 -4.09 -0.25 13.75
C HIS A 104 -5.00 -0.51 12.55
N ASP A 105 -4.51 -0.46 11.31
CA ASP A 105 -5.30 -0.82 10.11
C ASP A 105 -4.42 -1.43 9.01
N PRO A 106 -3.94 -2.67 9.21
CA PRO A 106 -3.16 -3.39 8.20
C PRO A 106 -3.95 -3.63 6.91
N ARG A 107 -5.30 -3.71 6.98
CA ARG A 107 -6.16 -3.88 5.79
C ARG A 107 -6.07 -2.68 4.87
N TYR A 108 -6.26 -1.48 5.42
CA TYR A 108 -6.13 -0.24 4.65
C TYR A 108 -4.71 -0.10 4.09
N THR A 109 -3.70 -0.39 4.92
CA THR A 109 -2.29 -0.33 4.53
C THR A 109 -2.01 -1.21 3.32
N VAL A 110 -2.37 -2.49 3.39
CA VAL A 110 -2.18 -3.45 2.28
C VAL A 110 -2.91 -3.00 1.02
N GLY A 111 -4.11 -2.44 1.13
CA GLY A 111 -4.84 -1.89 -0.01
C GLY A 111 -4.12 -0.73 -0.70
N VAL A 112 -3.60 0.22 0.09
CA VAL A 112 -2.82 1.35 -0.45
C VAL A 112 -1.53 0.86 -1.13
N LEU A 113 -0.82 -0.07 -0.50
CA LEU A 113 0.44 -0.59 -1.03
C LEU A 113 0.24 -1.42 -2.30
N ALA A 114 -0.80 -2.25 -2.37
CA ALA A 114 -1.13 -3.01 -3.58
C ALA A 114 -1.41 -2.07 -4.76
N SER A 115 -2.21 -1.02 -4.53
CA SER A 115 -2.47 0.02 -5.54
C SER A 115 -1.18 0.74 -5.95
N HIS A 116 -0.32 1.08 -4.99
CA HIS A 116 0.95 1.77 -5.28
C HIS A 116 1.91 0.91 -6.10
N GLU A 117 2.04 -0.39 -5.78
CA GLU A 117 2.86 -1.29 -6.60
C GLU A 117 2.32 -1.43 -8.02
N ALA A 118 0.99 -1.51 -8.18
CA ALA A 118 0.36 -1.52 -9.50
C ALA A 118 0.59 -0.23 -10.29
N GLU A 119 0.55 0.95 -9.63
CA GLU A 119 0.91 2.24 -10.23
C GLU A 119 2.37 2.23 -10.73
N ARG A 120 3.31 1.74 -9.90
CA ARG A 120 4.73 1.63 -10.26
C ARG A 120 4.97 0.66 -11.43
N GLU A 121 4.33 -0.50 -11.41
CA GLU A 121 4.43 -1.51 -12.47
C GLU A 121 3.73 -1.09 -13.77
N GLY A 122 2.73 -0.22 -13.67
CA GLY A 122 2.10 0.46 -14.80
C GLY A 122 2.98 1.52 -15.47
N GLY A 123 4.20 1.76 -14.95
CA GLY A 123 5.18 2.67 -15.53
C GLY A 123 5.22 4.06 -14.90
N ASP A 124 4.47 4.32 -13.82
CA ASP A 124 4.59 5.59 -13.09
C ASP A 124 5.93 5.66 -12.37
N SER A 125 6.86 6.43 -12.96
CA SER A 125 8.19 6.73 -12.43
C SER A 125 8.27 8.10 -11.75
N SER A 126 7.12 8.73 -11.45
CA SER A 126 7.05 10.03 -10.80
C SER A 126 7.78 10.05 -9.46
N SER A 127 8.56 11.10 -9.25
CA SER A 127 9.20 11.45 -7.99
C SER A 127 8.41 12.51 -7.22
N SER A 128 7.09 12.62 -7.46
CA SER A 128 6.25 13.54 -6.71
C SER A 128 6.31 13.24 -5.20
N PRO A 129 6.12 14.25 -4.33
CA PRO A 129 6.10 14.02 -2.89
C PRO A 129 5.14 12.90 -2.47
N LEU A 130 3.95 12.81 -3.08
CA LEU A 130 2.99 11.73 -2.80
C LEU A 130 3.60 10.34 -3.03
N MET A 131 4.19 10.14 -4.22
CA MET A 131 4.75 8.85 -4.60
C MET A 131 5.94 8.46 -3.72
N LEU A 132 6.81 9.42 -3.39
CA LEU A 132 7.93 9.18 -2.48
C LEU A 132 7.48 8.81 -1.06
N HIS A 133 6.36 9.35 -0.57
CA HIS A 133 5.80 8.92 0.72
C HIS A 133 5.21 7.52 0.67
N LYS A 134 4.57 7.14 -0.45
CA LYS A 134 4.09 5.78 -0.65
C LYS A 134 5.25 4.78 -0.79
N ASP A 135 6.34 5.15 -1.48
CA ASP A 135 7.57 4.36 -1.55
C ASP A 135 8.18 4.13 -0.16
N ALA A 136 8.26 5.17 0.67
CA ALA A 136 8.76 5.05 2.04
C ALA A 136 7.87 4.17 2.92
N LEU A 137 6.54 4.24 2.75
CA LEU A 137 5.63 3.33 3.46
C LEU A 137 5.81 1.88 3.00
N LEU A 138 6.03 1.65 1.70
CA LEU A 138 6.32 0.34 1.14
C LEU A 138 7.67 -0.21 1.65
N GLU A 139 8.71 0.63 1.68
CA GLU A 139 10.03 0.31 2.26
C GLU A 139 9.88 -0.18 3.70
N TYR A 140 9.11 0.54 4.51
CA TYR A 140 8.84 0.16 5.90
C TYR A 140 8.04 -1.13 6.02
N ALA A 141 6.98 -1.29 5.22
CA ALA A 141 6.12 -2.47 5.27
C ALA A 141 6.88 -3.75 4.87
N ARG A 142 7.81 -3.66 3.92
CA ARG A 142 8.65 -4.78 3.48
C ARG A 142 9.65 -5.28 4.52
N LEU A 143 9.80 -4.60 5.65
CA LEU A 143 10.57 -5.09 6.79
C LEU A 143 9.88 -6.26 7.52
N PHE A 144 8.60 -6.52 7.23
CA PHE A 144 7.76 -7.48 7.95
C PHE A 144 7.15 -8.51 7.00
N GLU A 145 7.53 -9.78 7.17
CA GLU A 145 7.08 -10.90 6.33
C GLU A 145 5.54 -11.06 6.36
N GLU A 146 4.95 -10.75 7.51
CA GLU A 146 3.50 -10.79 7.73
C GLU A 146 2.77 -9.85 6.76
N VAL A 147 3.35 -8.68 6.48
CA VAL A 147 2.77 -7.66 5.60
C VAL A 147 3.08 -7.98 4.14
N THR A 148 4.30 -8.43 3.82
CA THR A 148 4.66 -8.80 2.44
C THR A 148 3.82 -9.98 1.94
N SER A 149 3.55 -10.96 2.80
CA SER A 149 2.68 -12.10 2.47
C SER A 149 1.24 -11.64 2.21
N ALA A 150 0.69 -10.81 3.09
CA ALA A 150 -0.66 -10.26 2.90
C ALA A 150 -0.78 -9.37 1.65
N LEU A 151 0.29 -8.65 1.30
CA LEU A 151 0.39 -7.85 0.08
C LEU A 151 0.39 -8.74 -1.18
N ALA A 152 1.22 -9.79 -1.20
CA ALA A 152 1.23 -10.76 -2.30
C ALA A 152 -0.14 -11.43 -2.49
N ASP A 153 -0.78 -11.86 -1.41
CA ASP A 153 -2.13 -12.44 -1.45
C ASP A 153 -3.16 -11.44 -1.99
N LYS A 154 -3.09 -10.18 -1.57
CA LYS A 154 -3.98 -9.13 -2.08
C LYS A 154 -3.79 -8.93 -3.58
N ARG A 155 -2.55 -8.87 -4.03
CA ARG A 155 -2.22 -8.70 -5.46
C ARG A 155 -2.67 -9.89 -6.30
N SER A 156 -2.50 -11.10 -5.80
CA SER A 156 -3.02 -12.32 -6.44
C SER A 156 -4.54 -12.26 -6.59
N ARG A 157 -5.26 -11.89 -5.52
CA ARG A 157 -6.73 -11.72 -5.57
C ARG A 157 -7.18 -10.59 -6.50
N ASP A 158 -6.47 -9.47 -6.51
CA ASP A 158 -6.79 -8.35 -7.40
C ASP A 158 -6.59 -8.74 -8.85
N THR A 159 -5.49 -9.43 -9.14
CA THR A 159 -5.17 -9.97 -10.46
C THR A 159 -6.24 -10.94 -10.94
N GLU A 160 -6.63 -11.90 -10.09
CA GLU A 160 -7.70 -12.84 -10.41
C GLU A 160 -9.02 -12.11 -10.66
N SER A 161 -9.39 -11.15 -9.78
CA SER A 161 -10.61 -10.37 -9.93
C SER A 161 -10.62 -9.51 -11.20
N GLU A 162 -9.47 -8.97 -11.62
CA GLU A 162 -9.35 -8.24 -12.87
C GLU A 162 -9.43 -9.17 -14.09
N GLY A 163 -8.85 -10.36 -13.99
CA GLY A 163 -8.96 -11.40 -15.01
C GLY A 163 -10.40 -11.82 -15.27
N GLU A 164 -11.21 -11.98 -14.22
CA GLU A 164 -12.63 -12.35 -14.32
C GLU A 164 -13.54 -11.19 -14.81
N ARG A 165 -13.02 -9.97 -14.93
CA ARG A 165 -13.79 -8.84 -15.46
C ARG A 165 -14.02 -9.02 -16.98
N LEU A 166 -15.24 -8.74 -17.43
CA LEU A 166 -15.55 -8.69 -18.86
C LEU A 166 -14.74 -7.61 -19.58
N VAL A 167 -14.35 -7.90 -20.81
CA VAL A 167 -13.69 -6.92 -21.70
C VAL A 167 -14.61 -5.72 -21.90
N GLY A 168 -15.90 -5.96 -22.16
CA GLY A 168 -16.94 -4.93 -22.16
C GLY A 168 -16.94 -4.02 -23.39
N PHE A 169 -16.08 -4.26 -24.38
CA PHE A 169 -16.06 -3.52 -25.65
C PHE A 169 -15.57 -4.37 -26.82
N GLY A 170 -15.94 -3.96 -28.04
CA GLY A 170 -15.52 -4.59 -29.29
C GLY A 170 -16.07 -6.02 -29.50
N GLU A 171 -15.47 -6.76 -30.42
CA GLU A 171 -15.90 -8.10 -30.84
C GLU A 171 -15.86 -9.13 -29.70
N TYR A 172 -14.95 -8.96 -28.75
CA TYR A 172 -14.76 -9.86 -27.62
C TYR A 172 -15.35 -9.29 -26.31
N SER A 173 -16.33 -8.39 -26.38
CA SER A 173 -16.89 -7.70 -25.20
C SER A 173 -17.50 -8.64 -24.15
N SER A 174 -17.97 -9.81 -24.59
CA SER A 174 -18.60 -10.84 -23.75
C SER A 174 -17.60 -11.81 -23.12
N LEU A 175 -16.32 -11.76 -23.51
CA LEU A 175 -15.28 -12.56 -22.86
C LEU A 175 -14.78 -11.84 -21.61
N THR A 176 -14.30 -12.61 -20.63
CA THR A 176 -13.46 -12.10 -19.56
C THR A 176 -12.05 -11.79 -20.08
N TYR A 177 -11.30 -10.93 -19.39
CA TYR A 177 -9.89 -10.72 -19.71
C TYR A 177 -9.10 -12.04 -19.64
N LYS A 178 -9.39 -12.89 -18.67
CA LYS A 178 -8.74 -14.20 -18.52
C LYS A 178 -8.99 -15.11 -19.72
N GLU A 179 -10.23 -15.19 -20.21
CA GLU A 179 -10.56 -15.95 -21.42
C GLU A 179 -9.86 -15.37 -22.66
N LEU A 180 -9.89 -14.04 -22.81
CA LEU A 180 -9.24 -13.34 -23.92
C LEU A 180 -7.72 -13.62 -23.93
N TYR A 181 -7.06 -13.60 -22.78
CA TYR A 181 -5.62 -13.80 -22.68
C TYR A 181 -5.18 -15.28 -22.67
N LYS A 182 -6.04 -16.22 -22.26
CA LYS A 182 -5.76 -17.67 -22.35
C LYS A 182 -5.99 -18.24 -23.75
N SER A 183 -6.79 -17.58 -24.58
CA SER A 183 -7.04 -18.02 -25.95
C SER A 183 -5.75 -18.02 -26.79
N SER A 184 -5.50 -19.15 -27.46
CA SER A 184 -4.41 -19.30 -28.44
C SER A 184 -4.88 -19.06 -29.89
N ASP A 185 -6.13 -18.62 -30.06
CA ASP A 185 -6.70 -18.35 -31.36
C ASP A 185 -5.96 -17.19 -32.08
N PRO A 186 -5.69 -17.30 -33.40
CA PRO A 186 -4.99 -16.26 -34.17
C PRO A 186 -5.72 -14.91 -34.24
N GLN A 187 -7.05 -14.91 -34.31
CA GLN A 187 -7.87 -13.69 -34.32
C GLN A 187 -7.82 -13.00 -32.95
N THR A 188 -7.89 -13.77 -31.86
CA THR A 188 -7.77 -13.27 -30.49
C THR A 188 -6.37 -12.69 -30.24
N SER A 189 -5.34 -13.33 -30.78
CA SER A 189 -3.96 -12.82 -30.71
C SER A 189 -3.77 -11.52 -31.50
N SER A 190 -4.42 -11.41 -32.66
CA SER A 190 -4.44 -10.18 -33.46
C SER A 190 -5.22 -9.06 -32.75
N TYR A 191 -6.34 -9.39 -32.13
CA TYR A 191 -7.16 -8.46 -31.34
C TYR A 191 -6.41 -7.93 -30.12
N ARG A 192 -5.74 -8.80 -29.34
CA ARG A 192 -4.90 -8.37 -28.20
C ARG A 192 -3.80 -7.40 -28.63
N ARG A 193 -3.15 -7.67 -29.78
CA ARG A 193 -2.14 -6.78 -30.34
C ARG A 193 -2.75 -5.43 -30.72
N TRP A 194 -3.92 -5.43 -31.36
CA TRP A 194 -4.64 -4.21 -31.70
C TRP A 194 -5.05 -3.41 -30.46
N VAL A 195 -5.61 -4.06 -29.43
CA VAL A 195 -5.98 -3.40 -28.16
C VAL A 195 -4.77 -2.74 -27.51
N ARG A 196 -3.60 -3.39 -27.54
CA ARG A 196 -2.35 -2.84 -27.01
C ARG A 196 -1.86 -1.62 -27.78
N ASP A 197 -2.00 -1.63 -29.09
CA ASP A 197 -1.43 -0.61 -29.98
C ASP A 197 -2.44 0.51 -30.31
N ALA A 198 -3.69 0.41 -29.82
CA ALA A 198 -4.75 1.37 -30.07
C ALA A 198 -4.45 2.74 -29.41
N PRO A 199 -4.47 3.85 -30.17
CA PRO A 199 -4.21 5.16 -29.61
C PRO A 199 -5.30 5.57 -28.63
N VAL A 200 -4.88 6.05 -27.46
CA VAL A 200 -5.69 6.62 -26.38
C VAL A 200 -6.45 7.84 -26.90
N LYS A 201 -7.58 7.63 -27.59
CA LYS A 201 -8.44 8.72 -28.07
C LYS A 201 -9.84 8.71 -27.47
N ASN A 202 -10.21 7.65 -26.75
CA ASN A 202 -11.51 7.54 -26.10
C ASN A 202 -11.36 7.18 -24.60
N PRO A 203 -11.93 7.98 -23.68
CA PRO A 203 -11.86 7.73 -22.24
C PRO A 203 -12.58 6.43 -21.80
N GLY A 204 -13.41 5.82 -22.66
CA GLY A 204 -14.01 4.51 -22.41
C GLY A 204 -13.09 3.31 -22.69
N THR A 205 -11.97 3.50 -23.38
CA THR A 205 -11.06 2.40 -23.79
C THR A 205 -9.95 2.17 -22.77
N LEU A 206 -9.53 3.20 -22.03
CA LEU A 206 -8.44 3.12 -21.03
C LEU A 206 -8.87 2.58 -19.66
N SER A 207 -10.14 2.69 -19.28
CA SER A 207 -10.65 2.03 -18.06
C SER A 207 -10.80 0.52 -18.25
N ALA A 208 -10.66 0.05 -19.49
CA ALA A 208 -10.92 -1.32 -19.86
C ALA A 208 -9.66 -2.17 -19.85
N VAL A 209 -8.50 -1.73 -20.34
CA VAL A 209 -7.33 -2.63 -20.45
C VAL A 209 -6.58 -2.75 -19.11
N PRO A 210 -6.56 -3.91 -18.43
CA PRO A 210 -5.80 -4.07 -17.20
C PRO A 210 -4.27 -4.06 -17.48
N PRO A 211 -3.44 -3.55 -16.55
CA PRO A 211 -1.99 -3.49 -16.68
C PRO A 211 -1.32 -4.84 -17.05
N GLN A 212 -0.22 -4.78 -17.81
CA GLN A 212 0.50 -5.95 -18.35
C GLN A 212 0.97 -6.96 -17.28
N HIS A 213 1.22 -6.51 -16.04
CA HIS A 213 1.72 -7.36 -14.95
C HIS A 213 0.65 -8.30 -14.37
N ILE A 214 -0.62 -8.09 -14.69
CA ILE A 214 -1.77 -8.84 -14.16
C ILE A 214 -2.05 -10.12 -14.99
N LEU A 215 -1.49 -10.25 -16.20
CA LEU A 215 -2.00 -11.22 -17.18
C LEU A 215 -0.95 -12.19 -17.75
N LEU A 216 0.28 -12.18 -17.22
CA LEU A 216 1.40 -13.01 -17.71
C LEU A 216 1.99 -13.97 -16.65
N GLN A 217 1.26 -14.27 -15.57
CA GLN A 217 1.62 -15.35 -14.64
C GLN A 217 0.76 -16.59 -14.82
#